data_AF-A0A7S0C169-F1
#
_entry.id   AF-A0A7S0C169-F1
#
_cell.length_a   1.000
_cell.length_b   1.000
_cell.length_c   1.000
_cell.angle_alpha   90.00
_cell.angle_beta   90.00
_cell.angle_gamma   90.00
#
_symmetry.space_group_name_H-M   'P 1'
#
loop_
_entity.id
_entity.type
_entity.pdbx_description
1 polymer ?
#
loop_
_entity_poly.entity_id
_entity_poly.type
_entity_poly.pdbx_seq_one_letter_code
_entity_poly.pdbx_strand_id
1 'polypeptide(L)'
;LLSRGYIGMANQLSTQMIDAMTETRLTLTDGILDKLCEVDSGYKTALAAITPKTPEEEDEKFRLQKLLMTFLRKAIKYSDDLGTIRYGDMRLHSRLGQCAWDMEEYLEAMMEFALAEENPETVVDLLFQLPKGDNDNAAKGPVSLRDSLLTHGVVIFISLENLRDANSLLRAFVAKDTERDAQKLATNYMMKGKKHPTHVAFCGSLIRICETDAAPLFSWILKSFNVELNRHPDLKPYTAKIGRLYFNIQPPPNMLNMMENMM
;
A
#
# COMPACT_ATOMS: atom_id res chain seq x y z
N LEU A 1 29.20 7.21 9.78
CA LEU A 1 28.83 8.13 8.67
C LEU A 1 27.50 8.81 8.92
N LEU A 2 26.43 8.04 9.14
CA LEU A 2 25.10 8.57 9.46
C LEU A 2 25.09 9.49 10.70
N SER A 3 25.79 9.11 11.78
CA SER A 3 25.96 9.96 12.97
C SER A 3 26.68 11.31 12.72
N ARG A 4 27.33 11.46 11.56
CA ARG A 4 28.00 12.71 11.13
C ARG A 4 27.25 13.41 9.99
N GLY A 5 26.05 12.95 9.62
CA GLY A 5 25.24 13.53 8.55
C GLY A 5 25.69 13.16 7.11
N TYR A 6 26.68 12.28 6.93
CA TYR A 6 27.14 11.86 5.60
C TYR A 6 26.21 10.81 4.96
N ILE A 7 24.96 11.19 4.71
CA ILE A 7 23.88 10.29 4.27
C ILE A 7 24.18 9.68 2.88
N GLY A 8 24.61 10.49 1.91
CA GLY A 8 24.93 10.00 0.56
C GLY A 8 26.03 8.93 0.54
N MET A 9 27.13 9.19 1.26
CA MET A 9 28.23 8.21 1.38
C MET A 9 27.81 6.97 2.16
N ALA A 10 27.02 7.13 3.22
CA ALA A 10 26.45 6.01 3.95
C ALA A 10 25.58 5.12 3.03
N ASN A 11 24.83 5.73 2.11
CA ASN A 11 24.00 5.00 1.14
C ASN A 11 24.79 4.20 0.13
N GLN A 12 25.84 4.78 -0.42
CA GLN A 12 26.73 4.04 -1.31
C GLN A 12 27.32 2.81 -0.60
N LEU A 13 27.81 2.96 0.63
CA LEU A 13 28.40 1.85 1.37
C LEU A 13 27.38 0.81 1.82
N SER A 14 26.21 1.23 2.30
CA SER A 14 25.17 0.30 2.77
C SER A 14 24.57 -0.50 1.60
N THR A 15 24.42 0.12 0.43
CA THR A 15 23.95 -0.58 -0.78
C THR A 15 25.00 -1.52 -1.34
N GLN A 16 26.30 -1.17 -1.31
CA GLN A 16 27.40 -2.07 -1.67
C GLN A 16 27.55 -3.23 -0.69
N MET A 17 27.30 -2.99 0.61
CA MET A 17 27.28 -4.06 1.61
C MET A 17 26.19 -5.09 1.27
N ILE A 18 24.99 -4.65 0.90
CA ILE A 18 23.92 -5.57 0.48
C ILE A 18 24.31 -6.33 -0.81
N ASP A 19 24.95 -5.68 -1.79
CA ASP A 19 25.45 -6.38 -2.98
C ASP A 19 26.44 -7.48 -2.61
N ALA A 20 27.44 -7.16 -1.80
CA ALA A 20 28.45 -8.12 -1.37
C ALA A 20 27.82 -9.30 -0.59
N MET A 21 26.86 -9.04 0.30
CA MET A 21 26.11 -10.10 1.00
C MET A 21 25.30 -10.97 0.04
N THR A 22 24.71 -10.37 -1.00
CA THR A 22 23.94 -11.08 -2.02
C THR A 22 24.84 -11.96 -2.89
N GLU A 23 25.95 -11.41 -3.38
CA GLU A 23 26.94 -12.10 -4.22
C GLU A 23 27.60 -13.27 -3.48
N THR A 24 27.92 -13.07 -2.20
CA THR A 24 28.49 -14.12 -1.34
C THR A 24 27.45 -15.11 -0.81
N ARG A 25 26.16 -14.92 -1.16
CA ARG A 25 25.03 -15.74 -0.70
C ARG A 25 24.98 -15.87 0.82
N LEU A 26 25.29 -14.78 1.53
CA LEU A 26 25.17 -14.73 2.97
C LEU A 26 23.69 -14.81 3.35
N THR A 27 23.28 -15.90 3.98
CA THR A 27 21.89 -16.10 4.45
C THR A 27 21.48 -15.00 5.42
N LEU A 28 20.27 -14.49 5.26
CA LEU A 28 19.69 -13.52 6.19
C LEU A 28 19.50 -14.20 7.56
N THR A 29 20.13 -13.63 8.58
CA THR A 29 19.94 -14.00 9.99
C THR A 29 19.31 -12.84 10.73
N ASP A 30 18.71 -13.10 11.90
CA ASP A 30 18.15 -12.03 12.74
C ASP A 30 19.19 -10.97 13.09
N GLY A 31 20.45 -11.37 13.33
CA GLY A 31 21.53 -10.42 13.59
C GLY A 31 21.84 -9.49 12.40
N ILE A 32 21.80 -10.01 11.16
CA ILE A 32 21.97 -9.17 9.95
C ILE A 32 20.77 -8.23 9.79
N LEU A 33 19.56 -8.75 9.99
CA LEU A 33 18.33 -7.99 9.89
C LEU A 33 18.26 -6.86 10.93
N ASP A 34 18.70 -7.11 12.16
CA ASP A 34 18.82 -6.10 13.21
C ASP A 34 19.82 -5.01 12.80
N LYS A 35 20.92 -5.36 12.12
CA LYS A 35 21.86 -4.38 11.56
C LYS A 35 21.27 -3.56 10.42
N LEU A 36 20.48 -4.17 9.53
CA LEU A 36 19.78 -3.42 8.48
C LEU A 36 18.76 -2.43 9.08
N CYS A 37 18.06 -2.85 10.14
CA CYS A 37 17.16 -1.98 10.90
C CYS A 37 17.90 -0.85 11.63
N GLU A 38 19.08 -1.12 12.19
CA GLU A 38 19.94 -0.11 12.84
C GLU A 38 20.40 0.95 11.82
N VAL A 39 20.74 0.52 10.60
CA VAL A 39 21.10 1.42 9.50
C VAL A 39 19.92 2.34 9.13
N ASP A 40 18.70 1.82 8.96
CA ASP A 40 17.48 2.63 8.76
C ASP A 40 17.28 3.66 9.88
N SER A 41 17.37 3.24 11.14
CA SER A 41 17.26 4.14 12.29
C SER A 41 18.34 5.23 12.28
N GLY A 42 19.55 4.90 11.82
CA GLY A 42 20.62 5.87 11.60
C GLY A 42 20.29 6.89 10.49
N TYR A 43 19.68 6.47 9.39
CA TYR A 43 19.19 7.39 8.35
C TYR A 43 18.13 8.33 8.88
N LYS A 44 17.11 7.80 9.56
CA LYS A 44 16.01 8.60 10.11
C LYS A 44 16.53 9.65 11.09
N THR A 45 17.47 9.27 11.96
CA THR A 45 18.12 10.22 12.88
C THR A 45 18.89 11.31 12.13
N ALA A 46 19.65 10.95 11.10
CA ALA A 46 20.42 11.90 10.31
C ALA A 46 19.51 12.85 9.50
N LEU A 47 18.43 12.34 8.90
CA LEU A 47 17.45 13.12 8.14
C LEU A 47 16.64 14.08 9.05
N ALA A 48 16.28 13.64 10.25
CA ALA A 48 15.59 14.47 11.23
C ALA A 48 16.43 15.66 11.71
N ALA A 49 17.77 15.51 11.73
CA ALA A 49 18.69 16.60 12.07
C ALA A 49 18.77 17.68 10.97
N ILE A 50 18.33 17.39 9.74
CA ILE A 50 18.31 18.36 8.64
C ILE A 50 17.07 19.25 8.78
N THR A 51 17.32 20.53 9.08
CA THR A 51 16.31 21.60 9.09
C THR A 51 16.56 22.48 7.87
N PRO A 52 15.89 22.22 6.72
CA PRO A 52 16.11 23.00 5.52
C PRO A 52 15.60 24.43 5.71
N LYS A 53 16.35 25.41 5.21
CA LYS A 53 16.06 26.84 5.27
C LYS A 53 15.83 27.44 3.88
N THR A 54 16.24 26.73 2.82
CA THR A 54 16.03 27.14 1.44
C THR A 54 15.35 26.01 0.66
N PRO A 55 14.67 26.33 -0.46
CA PRO A 55 14.10 25.30 -1.33
C PRO A 55 15.12 24.27 -1.82
N GLU A 56 16.36 24.68 -2.07
CA GLU A 56 17.44 23.76 -2.50
C GLU A 56 17.82 22.77 -1.39
N GLU A 57 17.76 23.21 -0.12
CA GLU A 57 17.99 22.32 1.03
C GLU A 57 16.79 21.37 1.26
N GLU A 58 15.57 21.79 0.93
CA GLU A 58 14.38 20.93 0.93
C GLU A 58 14.50 19.84 -0.15
N ASP A 59 14.88 20.22 -1.37
CA ASP A 59 15.13 19.30 -2.48
C ASP A 59 16.23 18.30 -2.15
N GLU A 60 17.33 18.75 -1.52
CA GLU A 60 18.39 17.85 -1.08
C GLU A 60 17.90 16.89 0.02
N LYS A 61 17.15 17.37 1.00
CA LYS A 61 16.55 16.50 2.03
C LYS A 61 15.63 15.45 1.40
N PHE A 62 14.80 15.84 0.44
CA PHE A 62 13.92 14.93 -0.30
C PHE A 62 14.71 13.89 -1.09
N ARG A 63 15.78 14.31 -1.79
CA ARG A 63 16.70 13.40 -2.49
C ARG A 63 17.35 12.41 -1.53
N LEU A 64 17.75 12.84 -0.34
CA LEU A 64 18.33 11.98 0.69
C LEU A 64 17.30 10.99 1.28
N GLN A 65 16.03 11.36 1.39
CA GLN A 65 14.95 10.43 1.74
C GLN A 65 14.76 9.36 0.65
N LYS A 66 14.84 9.73 -0.64
CA LYS A 66 14.81 8.74 -1.74
C LYS A 66 15.95 7.72 -1.67
N LEU A 67 17.13 8.14 -1.20
CA LEU A 67 18.25 7.21 -1.00
C LEU A 67 17.92 6.18 0.09
N LEU A 68 17.28 6.59 1.19
CA LEU A 68 16.82 5.66 2.23
C LEU A 68 15.83 4.63 1.65
N MET A 69 14.83 5.08 0.88
CA MET A 69 13.90 4.14 0.23
C MET A 69 14.62 3.17 -0.70
N THR A 70 15.62 3.63 -1.46
CA THR A 70 16.44 2.78 -2.33
C THR A 70 17.19 1.71 -1.53
N PHE A 71 17.77 2.08 -0.40
CA PHE A 71 18.41 1.14 0.52
C PHE A 71 17.42 0.09 1.03
N LEU A 72 16.24 0.52 1.50
CA LEU A 72 15.22 -0.38 2.03
C LEU A 72 14.68 -1.36 0.98
N ARG A 73 14.38 -0.90 -0.25
CA ARG A 73 13.98 -1.78 -1.36
C ARG A 73 15.03 -2.85 -1.65
N LYS A 74 16.31 -2.45 -1.60
CA LYS A 74 17.43 -3.38 -1.80
C LYS A 74 17.56 -4.39 -0.65
N ALA A 75 17.36 -3.94 0.58
CA ALA A 75 17.34 -4.79 1.77
C ALA A 75 16.17 -5.79 1.71
N ILE A 76 14.99 -5.36 1.29
CA ILE A 76 13.81 -6.22 1.08
C ILE A 76 14.14 -7.28 0.02
N LYS A 77 14.68 -6.89 -1.13
CA LYS A 77 15.07 -7.85 -2.18
C LYS A 77 16.06 -8.88 -1.69
N TYR A 78 17.09 -8.45 -0.95
CA TYR A 78 18.06 -9.35 -0.31
C TYR A 78 17.38 -10.31 0.68
N SER A 79 16.45 -9.80 1.50
CA SER A 79 15.72 -10.63 2.46
C SER A 79 14.75 -11.62 1.80
N ASP A 80 14.21 -11.30 0.62
CA ASP A 80 13.40 -12.21 -0.20
C ASP A 80 14.28 -13.31 -0.83
N ASP A 81 15.46 -12.94 -1.36
CA ASP A 81 16.36 -13.88 -2.04
C ASP A 81 17.06 -14.85 -1.08
N LEU A 82 17.44 -14.37 0.11
CA LEU A 82 18.33 -15.09 1.04
C LEU A 82 17.76 -15.24 2.45
N GLY A 83 16.51 -14.86 2.67
CA GLY A 83 15.76 -15.11 3.91
C GLY A 83 14.72 -16.21 3.77
N THR A 84 13.87 -16.33 4.79
CA THR A 84 12.84 -17.38 4.88
C THR A 84 11.43 -16.88 4.55
N ILE A 85 11.24 -15.56 4.47
CA ILE A 85 9.94 -14.93 4.24
C ILE A 85 9.83 -14.56 2.77
N ARG A 86 8.80 -15.09 2.10
CA ARG A 86 8.50 -14.77 0.72
C ARG A 86 8.14 -13.29 0.59
N TYR A 87 8.66 -12.64 -0.45
CA TYR A 87 8.53 -11.21 -0.73
C TYR A 87 9.40 -10.30 0.13
N GLY A 88 10.11 -10.84 1.12
CA GLY A 88 11.03 -10.10 1.96
C GLY A 88 10.56 -9.99 3.41
N ASP A 89 11.44 -9.48 4.25
CA ASP A 89 11.19 -9.39 5.68
C ASP A 89 10.15 -8.31 6.04
N MET A 90 9.19 -8.69 6.87
CA MET A 90 8.06 -7.85 7.25
C MET A 90 8.47 -6.58 8.00
N ARG A 91 9.59 -6.61 8.76
CA ARG A 91 10.10 -5.42 9.48
C ARG A 91 10.67 -4.39 8.52
N LEU A 92 11.24 -4.84 7.39
CA LEU A 92 11.76 -3.95 6.36
C LEU A 92 10.61 -3.31 5.56
N HIS A 93 9.56 -4.09 5.26
CA HIS A 93 8.33 -3.59 4.66
C HIS A 93 7.67 -2.49 5.51
N SER A 94 7.49 -2.71 6.82
CA SER A 94 6.94 -1.67 7.72
C SER A 94 7.76 -0.36 7.66
N ARG A 95 9.09 -0.47 7.67
CA ARG A 95 9.99 0.69 7.60
C ARG A 95 9.90 1.42 6.25
N LEU A 96 9.82 0.68 5.14
CA LEU A 96 9.65 1.26 3.81
C LEU A 96 8.28 1.90 3.66
N GLY A 97 7.23 1.26 4.16
CA GLY A 97 5.86 1.79 4.19
C GLY A 97 5.78 3.13 4.91
N GLN A 98 6.39 3.25 6.09
CA GLN A 98 6.46 4.53 6.79
C GLN A 98 7.24 5.59 6.00
N CYS A 99 8.38 5.23 5.41
CA CYS A 99 9.14 6.19 4.59
C CYS A 99 8.35 6.65 3.36
N ALA A 100 7.68 5.73 2.67
CA ALA A 100 6.81 6.06 1.54
C ALA A 100 5.67 6.98 1.97
N TRP A 101 5.05 6.71 3.12
CA TRP A 101 3.99 7.54 3.69
C TRP A 101 4.47 8.97 3.97
N ASP A 102 5.61 9.12 4.65
CA ASP A 102 6.21 10.42 4.97
C ASP A 102 6.58 11.23 3.71
N MET A 103 6.80 10.53 2.59
CA MET A 103 7.09 11.12 1.28
C MET A 103 5.84 11.29 0.40
N GLU A 104 4.65 11.08 0.96
CA GLU A 104 3.37 11.12 0.25
C GLU A 104 3.24 10.12 -0.91
N GLU A 105 4.08 9.07 -0.93
CA GLU A 105 4.00 7.93 -1.86
C GLU A 105 2.98 6.90 -1.36
N TYR A 106 1.75 7.35 -1.15
CA TYR A 106 0.73 6.60 -0.42
C TYR A 106 0.41 5.22 -1.00
N LEU A 107 0.46 5.06 -2.33
CA LEU A 107 0.18 3.78 -2.97
C LEU A 107 1.27 2.74 -2.70
N GLU A 108 2.54 3.17 -2.73
CA GLU A 108 3.65 2.33 -2.32
C GLU A 108 3.53 2.02 -0.83
N ALA A 109 3.25 3.02 0.01
CA ALA A 109 3.04 2.83 1.44
C ALA A 109 1.96 1.77 1.73
N MET A 110 0.82 1.80 1.04
CA MET A 110 -0.25 0.81 1.22
C MET A 110 0.19 -0.61 0.85
N MET A 111 0.96 -0.78 -0.21
CA MET A 111 1.52 -2.09 -0.58
C MET A 111 2.47 -2.60 0.50
N GLU A 112 3.38 -1.76 0.95
CA GLU A 112 4.39 -2.11 1.94
C GLU A 112 3.76 -2.44 3.29
N PHE A 113 2.77 -1.66 3.75
CA PHE A 113 2.02 -1.98 4.97
C PHE A 113 1.24 -3.30 4.86
N ALA A 114 0.76 -3.66 3.67
CA ALA A 114 0.06 -4.92 3.48
C ALA A 114 0.98 -6.15 3.46
N LEU A 115 2.26 -5.96 3.15
CA LEU A 115 3.32 -6.98 3.23
C LEU A 115 4.01 -7.01 4.61
N ALA A 116 3.82 -5.97 5.42
CA ALA A 116 4.31 -5.88 6.78
C ALA A 116 3.41 -6.65 7.77
N GLU A 117 3.90 -6.85 9.00
CA GLU A 117 3.10 -7.34 10.14
C GLU A 117 2.43 -6.16 10.87
N GLU A 118 2.26 -5.04 10.19
CA GLU A 118 1.70 -3.81 10.74
C GLU A 118 0.26 -4.06 11.17
N ASN A 119 -0.12 -3.61 12.37
CA ASN A 119 -1.52 -3.65 12.79
C ASN A 119 -2.34 -2.75 11.83
N PRO A 120 -3.40 -3.26 11.19
CA PRO A 120 -4.27 -2.45 10.33
C PRO A 120 -4.81 -1.18 11.01
N GLU A 121 -4.93 -1.17 12.33
CA GLU A 121 -5.31 0.02 13.11
C GLU A 121 -4.28 1.16 12.98
N THR A 122 -2.98 0.86 12.90
CA THR A 122 -1.93 1.86 12.67
C THR A 122 -2.08 2.51 11.29
N VAL A 123 -2.43 1.72 10.27
CA VAL A 123 -2.74 2.26 8.94
C VAL A 123 -3.98 3.17 9.00
N VAL A 124 -5.00 2.81 9.79
CA VAL A 124 -6.15 3.71 10.03
C VAL A 124 -5.72 4.99 10.73
N ASP A 125 -4.82 4.94 11.69
CA ASP A 125 -4.29 6.15 12.33
C ASP A 125 -3.65 7.10 11.33
N LEU A 126 -2.83 6.58 10.42
CA LEU A 126 -2.23 7.33 9.32
C LEU A 126 -3.29 7.92 8.38
N LEU A 127 -4.28 7.12 7.94
CA LEU A 127 -5.36 7.59 7.07
C LEU A 127 -6.12 8.77 7.67
N PHE A 128 -6.29 8.81 8.99
CA PHE A 128 -7.00 9.90 9.67
C PHE A 128 -6.16 11.16 9.89
N GLN A 129 -4.83 11.11 9.66
CA GLN A 129 -3.99 12.30 9.60
C GLN A 129 -4.21 13.10 8.30
N LEU A 130 -4.66 12.43 7.23
CA LEU A 130 -4.94 13.08 5.95
C LEU A 130 -6.14 14.02 6.03
N PRO A 131 -6.20 15.09 5.21
CA PRO A 131 -7.36 15.98 5.17
C PRO A 131 -8.65 15.22 4.89
N LYS A 132 -9.70 15.59 5.63
CA LYS A 132 -11.05 15.11 5.36
C LYS A 132 -11.52 15.71 4.04
N GLY A 133 -12.00 14.88 3.10
CA GLY A 133 -12.58 15.40 1.86
C GLY A 133 -13.99 15.95 2.10
N ASP A 134 -14.42 16.90 1.27
CA ASP A 134 -15.78 17.44 1.27
C ASP A 134 -16.77 16.38 0.76
N ASN A 135 -17.33 15.61 1.68
CA ASN A 135 -18.28 14.52 1.39
C ASN A 135 -19.66 15.01 0.92
N ASP A 136 -19.94 16.32 0.96
CA ASP A 136 -21.27 16.86 0.65
C ASP A 136 -21.57 16.97 -0.85
N ASN A 137 -20.58 16.81 -1.72
CA ASN A 137 -20.75 16.84 -3.18
C ASN A 137 -20.35 15.52 -3.84
N ALA A 138 -20.94 14.41 -3.40
CA ALA A 138 -20.77 13.07 -3.99
C ALA A 138 -21.09 12.99 -5.52
N ALA A 139 -21.62 14.05 -6.12
CA ALA A 139 -21.88 14.14 -7.56
C ALA A 139 -20.82 14.93 -8.35
N LYS A 140 -19.96 15.75 -7.72
CA LYS A 140 -19.02 16.67 -8.42
C LYS A 140 -17.71 17.02 -7.68
N GLY A 141 -17.53 16.63 -6.43
CA GLY A 141 -16.30 16.92 -5.66
C GLY A 141 -15.21 15.84 -5.83
N PRO A 142 -13.93 16.17 -5.65
CA PRO A 142 -12.87 15.18 -5.57
C PRO A 142 -13.12 14.27 -4.37
N VAL A 143 -13.06 12.95 -4.61
CA VAL A 143 -13.12 11.93 -3.56
C VAL A 143 -12.06 12.25 -2.50
N SER A 144 -12.40 12.07 -1.22
CA SER A 144 -11.41 12.19 -0.16
C SER A 144 -10.26 11.22 -0.41
N LEU A 145 -9.03 11.73 -0.47
CA LEU A 145 -7.81 10.93 -0.59
C LEU A 145 -7.80 9.77 0.42
N ARG A 146 -8.27 10.04 1.65
CA ARG A 146 -8.45 9.07 2.72
C ARG A 146 -9.30 7.86 2.31
N ASP A 147 -10.46 8.10 1.70
CA ASP A 147 -11.41 7.06 1.28
C ASP A 147 -10.88 6.24 0.11
N SER A 148 -10.20 6.93 -0.80
CA SER A 148 -9.50 6.27 -1.90
C SER A 148 -8.42 5.33 -1.35
N LEU A 149 -7.57 5.80 -0.44
CA LEU A 149 -6.51 4.97 0.15
C LEU A 149 -7.04 3.82 1.01
N LEU A 150 -8.17 3.99 1.71
CA LEU A 150 -8.86 2.86 2.34
C LEU A 150 -9.19 1.77 1.32
N THR A 151 -9.69 2.15 0.14
CA THR A 151 -10.01 1.20 -0.93
C THR A 151 -8.76 0.51 -1.46
N HIS A 152 -7.66 1.24 -1.63
CA HIS A 152 -6.39 0.65 -2.02
C HIS A 152 -5.91 -0.37 -0.99
N GLY A 153 -5.88 0.01 0.29
CA GLY A 153 -5.51 -0.90 1.38
C GLY A 153 -6.34 -2.18 1.37
N VAL A 154 -7.68 -2.07 1.37
CA VAL A 154 -8.58 -3.24 1.35
C VAL A 154 -8.35 -4.11 0.12
N VAL A 155 -8.29 -3.53 -1.08
CA VAL A 155 -8.10 -4.29 -2.32
C VAL A 155 -6.73 -4.98 -2.35
N ILE A 156 -5.67 -4.30 -1.89
CA ILE A 156 -4.33 -4.88 -1.80
C ILE A 156 -4.31 -6.05 -0.81
N PHE A 157 -4.82 -5.88 0.42
CA PHE A 157 -4.90 -6.95 1.41
C PHE A 157 -5.65 -8.19 0.88
N ILE A 158 -6.81 -8.00 0.25
CA ILE A 158 -7.58 -9.12 -0.33
C ILE A 158 -6.77 -9.80 -1.44
N SER A 159 -6.08 -9.02 -2.28
CA SER A 159 -5.24 -9.55 -3.37
C SER A 159 -4.01 -10.33 -2.88
N LEU A 160 -3.61 -10.13 -1.61
CA LEU A 160 -2.57 -10.88 -0.91
C LEU A 160 -3.15 -12.04 -0.09
N GLU A 161 -4.42 -12.40 -0.31
CA GLU A 161 -5.13 -13.48 0.42
C GLU A 161 -5.29 -13.19 1.92
N ASN A 162 -5.17 -11.92 2.32
CA ASN A 162 -5.27 -11.48 3.70
C ASN A 162 -6.63 -10.82 3.99
N LEU A 163 -7.70 -11.62 3.95
CA LEU A 163 -9.06 -11.16 4.29
C LEU A 163 -9.20 -10.70 5.74
N ARG A 164 -8.40 -11.29 6.65
CA ARG A 164 -8.41 -10.94 8.08
C ARG A 164 -8.05 -9.48 8.27
N ASP A 165 -6.96 -9.04 7.67
CA ASP A 165 -6.44 -7.69 7.87
C ASP A 165 -7.20 -6.67 7.01
N ALA A 166 -7.70 -7.08 5.83
CA ALA A 166 -8.66 -6.26 5.06
C ALA A 166 -9.92 -5.91 5.87
N ASN A 167 -10.51 -6.90 6.57
CA ASN A 167 -11.68 -6.71 7.42
C ASN A 167 -11.34 -5.90 8.68
N SER A 168 -10.17 -6.12 9.27
CA SER A 168 -9.70 -5.36 10.43
C SER A 168 -9.49 -3.88 10.08
N LEU A 169 -8.84 -3.58 8.94
CA LEU A 169 -8.67 -2.23 8.41
C LEU A 169 -10.01 -1.52 8.25
N LEU A 170 -10.97 -2.15 7.57
CA LEU A 170 -12.29 -1.56 7.34
C LEU A 170 -13.05 -1.31 8.65
N ARG A 171 -13.04 -2.28 9.58
CA ARG A 171 -13.73 -2.14 10.87
C ARG A 171 -13.13 -1.03 11.71
N ALA A 172 -11.81 -0.97 11.81
CA ALA A 172 -11.12 0.09 12.53
C ALA A 172 -11.41 1.46 11.91
N PHE A 173 -11.43 1.55 10.57
CA PHE A 173 -11.78 2.78 9.86
C PHE A 173 -13.21 3.25 10.18
N VAL A 174 -14.19 2.35 10.09
CA VAL A 174 -15.61 2.66 10.37
C VAL A 174 -15.82 3.01 11.85
N ALA A 175 -15.13 2.33 12.77
CA ALA A 175 -15.21 2.61 14.20
C ALA A 175 -14.66 4.01 14.53
N LYS A 176 -13.60 4.43 13.84
CA LYS A 176 -12.96 5.74 14.03
C LYS A 176 -13.71 6.88 13.33
N ASP A 177 -14.47 6.58 12.27
CA ASP A 177 -15.29 7.56 11.56
C ASP A 177 -16.64 7.80 12.26
N THR A 178 -16.62 8.59 13.33
CA THR A 178 -17.81 8.88 14.17
C THR A 178 -18.86 9.76 13.49
N GLU A 179 -18.53 10.34 12.33
CA GLU A 179 -19.38 11.34 11.66
C GLU A 179 -20.22 10.75 10.52
N ARG A 180 -19.87 9.56 10.02
CA ARG A 180 -20.68 8.88 9.00
C ARG A 180 -21.90 8.22 9.62
N ASP A 181 -23.06 8.61 9.12
CA ASP A 181 -24.32 7.95 9.41
C ASP A 181 -24.34 6.55 8.78
N ALA A 182 -24.22 5.52 9.61
CA ALA A 182 -24.26 4.11 9.22
C ALA A 182 -25.53 3.75 8.43
N GLN A 183 -26.67 4.39 8.75
CA GLN A 183 -27.93 4.16 8.06
C GLN A 183 -27.89 4.71 6.63
N LYS A 184 -27.24 5.86 6.40
CA LYS A 184 -27.03 6.43 5.06
C LYS A 184 -26.06 5.60 4.22
N LEU A 185 -25.01 5.04 4.84
CA LEU A 185 -24.08 4.14 4.16
C LEU A 185 -24.77 2.87 3.64
N ALA A 186 -25.63 2.24 4.46
CA ALA A 186 -26.42 1.09 4.06
C ALA A 186 -27.45 1.42 2.97
N THR A 187 -28.09 2.59 3.07
CA THR A 187 -29.13 3.03 2.12
C THR A 187 -28.56 3.31 0.71
N ASN A 188 -27.35 3.85 0.62
CA ASN A 188 -26.67 4.10 -0.67
C ASN A 188 -26.37 2.82 -1.47
N TYR A 189 -26.39 1.65 -0.83
CA TYR A 189 -26.15 0.35 -1.46
C TYR A 189 -27.44 -0.32 -1.99
N MET A 190 -28.60 -0.04 -1.37
CA MET A 190 -29.87 -0.71 -1.69
C MET A 190 -30.74 0.04 -2.71
N MET A 191 -30.48 1.32 -2.98
CA MET A 191 -31.32 2.10 -3.88
C MET A 191 -30.97 1.82 -5.36
N LYS A 192 -31.94 1.29 -6.11
CA LYS A 192 -31.96 1.33 -7.58
C LYS A 192 -32.04 2.80 -8.03
N GLY A 193 -30.89 3.47 -8.14
CA GLY A 193 -30.78 4.88 -8.52
C GLY A 193 -29.35 5.28 -8.86
N LYS A 194 -29.18 6.43 -9.53
CA LYS A 194 -27.94 6.96 -10.12
C LYS A 194 -26.80 7.32 -9.12
N LYS A 195 -26.80 6.79 -7.90
CA LYS A 195 -25.76 7.08 -6.90
C LYS A 195 -24.74 5.93 -6.88
N HIS A 196 -23.47 6.26 -7.09
CA HIS A 196 -22.38 5.30 -7.00
C HIS A 196 -22.19 4.85 -5.55
N PRO A 197 -21.81 3.58 -5.30
CA PRO A 197 -21.52 3.12 -3.94
C PRO A 197 -20.34 3.91 -3.37
N THR A 198 -20.38 4.20 -2.08
CA THR A 198 -19.25 4.86 -1.39
C THR A 198 -18.07 3.89 -1.26
N HIS A 199 -16.85 4.41 -1.08
CA HIS A 199 -15.65 3.59 -0.86
C HIS A 199 -15.82 2.59 0.30
N VAL A 200 -16.40 3.03 1.42
CA VAL A 200 -16.69 2.17 2.58
C VAL A 200 -17.68 1.05 2.22
N ALA A 201 -18.76 1.37 1.50
CA ALA A 201 -19.76 0.38 1.09
C ALA A 201 -19.20 -0.62 0.08
N PHE A 202 -18.37 -0.14 -0.86
CA PHE A 202 -17.63 -0.97 -1.81
C PHE A 202 -16.72 -1.96 -1.09
N CYS A 203 -15.88 -1.46 -0.17
CA CYS A 203 -14.95 -2.30 0.60
C CYS A 203 -15.66 -3.37 1.42
N GLY A 204 -16.71 -2.99 2.17
CA GLY A 204 -17.45 -3.94 3.00
C GLY A 204 -18.12 -5.03 2.18
N SER A 205 -18.68 -4.66 1.04
CA SER A 205 -19.33 -5.61 0.15
C SER A 205 -18.33 -6.52 -0.57
N LEU A 206 -17.18 -5.98 -1.00
CA LEU A 206 -16.11 -6.76 -1.62
C LEU A 206 -15.61 -7.85 -0.66
N ILE A 207 -15.36 -7.50 0.62
CA ILE A 207 -14.97 -8.46 1.65
C ILE A 207 -16.02 -9.56 1.79
N ARG A 208 -17.30 -9.20 1.93
CA ARG A 208 -18.40 -10.19 2.03
C ARG A 208 -18.53 -11.08 0.80
N ILE A 209 -18.31 -10.54 -0.39
CA ILE A 209 -18.36 -11.30 -1.63
C ILE A 209 -17.21 -12.32 -1.68
N CYS A 210 -16.01 -11.94 -1.23
CA CYS A 210 -14.87 -12.85 -1.13
C CYS A 210 -15.07 -13.94 -0.04
N GLU A 211 -15.80 -13.64 1.03
CA GLU A 211 -16.16 -14.64 2.07
C GLU A 211 -17.21 -15.67 1.59
N THR A 212 -18.06 -15.30 0.61
CA THR A 212 -19.23 -16.10 0.20
C THR A 212 -19.10 -16.74 -1.19
N ASP A 213 -17.96 -16.59 -1.86
CA ASP A 213 -17.67 -17.11 -3.21
C ASP A 213 -18.75 -16.78 -4.25
N ALA A 214 -19.30 -15.56 -4.18
CA ALA A 214 -20.39 -15.13 -5.05
C ALA A 214 -19.88 -14.43 -6.32
N ALA A 215 -19.30 -15.19 -7.26
CA ALA A 215 -18.69 -14.66 -8.49
C ALA A 215 -19.55 -13.65 -9.30
N PRO A 216 -20.88 -13.84 -9.48
CA PRO A 216 -21.72 -12.86 -10.15
C PRO A 216 -21.79 -11.51 -9.43
N LEU A 217 -21.74 -11.53 -8.09
CA LEU A 217 -21.75 -10.31 -7.27
C LEU A 217 -20.42 -9.57 -7.38
N PHE A 218 -19.31 -10.29 -7.51
CA PHE A 218 -17.99 -9.68 -7.74
C PHE A 218 -17.96 -8.88 -9.05
N SER A 219 -18.45 -9.46 -10.15
CA SER A 219 -18.53 -8.76 -11.43
C SER A 219 -19.48 -7.56 -11.37
N TRP A 220 -20.61 -7.71 -10.67
CA TRP A 220 -21.58 -6.64 -10.48
C TRP A 220 -21.00 -5.48 -9.67
N ILE A 221 -20.28 -5.75 -8.57
CA ILE A 221 -19.78 -4.69 -7.70
C ILE A 221 -18.66 -3.88 -8.38
N LEU A 222 -17.74 -4.53 -9.10
CA LEU A 222 -16.73 -3.82 -9.88
C LEU A 222 -17.37 -2.92 -10.95
N LYS A 223 -18.43 -3.40 -11.62
CA LYS A 223 -19.18 -2.60 -12.60
C LYS A 223 -19.87 -1.40 -11.93
N SER A 224 -20.44 -1.58 -10.75
CA SER A 224 -21.12 -0.52 -10.00
C SER A 224 -20.18 0.59 -9.53
N PHE A 225 -18.92 0.23 -9.23
CA PHE A 225 -17.88 1.13 -8.75
C PHE A 225 -16.88 1.56 -9.84
N ASN A 226 -17.20 1.25 -11.11
CA ASN A 226 -16.29 1.43 -12.25
C ASN A 226 -15.84 2.89 -12.48
N VAL A 227 -16.64 3.89 -12.08
CA VAL A 227 -16.24 5.30 -12.21
C VAL A 227 -15.01 5.59 -11.34
N GLU A 228 -15.01 5.12 -10.09
CA GLU A 228 -13.87 5.31 -9.19
C GLU A 228 -12.70 4.40 -9.56
N LEU A 229 -12.96 3.15 -9.96
CA LEU A 229 -11.89 2.25 -10.43
C LEU A 229 -11.18 2.76 -11.68
N ASN A 230 -11.85 3.52 -12.55
CA ASN A 230 -11.19 4.13 -13.71
C ASN A 230 -10.38 5.38 -13.37
N ARG A 231 -10.62 6.02 -12.21
CA ARG A 231 -9.74 7.06 -11.68
C ARG A 231 -8.46 6.48 -11.06
N HIS A 232 -8.52 5.23 -10.63
CA HIS A 232 -7.41 4.49 -10.01
C HIS A 232 -7.06 3.24 -10.85
N PRO A 233 -6.49 3.43 -12.06
CA PRO A 233 -6.16 2.31 -12.96
C PRO A 233 -5.16 1.31 -12.36
N ASP A 234 -4.37 1.75 -11.38
CA ASP A 234 -3.45 0.95 -10.58
C ASP A 234 -4.17 -0.12 -9.71
N LEU A 235 -5.48 0.00 -9.49
CA LEU A 235 -6.29 -1.04 -8.82
C LEU A 235 -6.68 -2.21 -9.74
N LYS A 236 -6.55 -2.06 -11.06
CA LYS A 236 -6.98 -3.09 -12.04
C LYS A 236 -6.21 -4.42 -11.89
N PRO A 237 -4.87 -4.43 -11.72
CA PRO A 237 -4.14 -5.67 -11.49
C PRO A 237 -4.59 -6.40 -10.22
N TYR A 238 -4.87 -5.68 -9.13
CA TYR A 238 -5.31 -6.27 -7.87
C TYR A 238 -6.72 -6.84 -7.97
N THR A 239 -7.67 -6.10 -8.55
CA THR A 239 -9.03 -6.59 -8.78
C THR A 239 -9.05 -7.80 -9.73
N ALA A 240 -8.22 -7.82 -10.77
CA ALA A 240 -8.05 -9.00 -11.61
C ALA A 240 -7.47 -10.20 -10.84
N LYS A 241 -6.49 -9.97 -9.96
CA LYS A 241 -5.91 -10.99 -9.09
C LYS A 241 -6.96 -11.57 -8.13
N ILE A 242 -7.79 -10.73 -7.51
CA ILE A 242 -8.92 -11.15 -6.66
C ILE A 242 -9.90 -12.02 -7.46
N GLY A 243 -10.26 -11.57 -8.67
CA GLY A 243 -11.12 -12.33 -9.59
C GLY A 243 -10.61 -13.76 -9.84
N ARG A 244 -9.30 -13.89 -10.06
CA ARG A 244 -8.63 -15.18 -10.26
C ARG A 244 -8.60 -16.02 -8.97
N LEU A 245 -8.19 -15.42 -7.86
CA LEU A 245 -7.97 -16.12 -6.58
C LEU A 245 -9.26 -16.64 -5.96
N TYR A 246 -10.30 -15.82 -5.89
CA TYR A 246 -11.52 -16.15 -5.17
C TYR A 246 -12.60 -16.76 -6.06
N PHE A 247 -12.64 -16.42 -7.35
CA PHE A 247 -13.77 -16.75 -8.23
C PHE A 247 -13.37 -17.49 -9.50
N ASN A 248 -12.08 -17.82 -9.67
CA ASN A 248 -11.51 -18.43 -10.88
C ASN A 248 -11.87 -17.67 -12.18
N ILE A 249 -12.04 -16.35 -12.10
CA ILE A 249 -12.30 -15.49 -13.26
C ILE A 249 -10.97 -15.24 -13.95
N GLN A 250 -10.86 -15.68 -15.20
CA GLN A 250 -9.68 -15.40 -16.02
C GLN A 250 -9.64 -13.91 -16.37
N PRO A 251 -8.49 -13.24 -16.23
CA PRO A 251 -8.37 -11.86 -16.67
C PRO A 251 -8.62 -11.78 -18.18
N PRO A 252 -9.13 -10.64 -18.69
CA PRO A 252 -9.26 -10.42 -20.11
C PRO A 252 -7.92 -10.69 -20.82
N PRO A 253 -7.91 -11.39 -21.97
CA PRO A 253 -6.68 -11.66 -22.69
C PRO A 253 -5.94 -10.35 -22.97
N ASN A 254 -4.64 -10.31 -22.66
CA ASN A 254 -3.79 -9.20 -23.04
C ASN A 254 -3.69 -9.17 -24.58
N MET A 255 -3.75 -7.99 -25.21
CA MET A 255 -3.72 -7.85 -26.69
C MET A 255 -2.55 -8.58 -27.36
N LEU A 256 -1.42 -8.73 -26.66
CA LEU A 256 -0.26 -9.53 -27.06
C LEU A 256 -0.58 -11.03 -27.23
N ASN A 257 -1.33 -11.63 -26.30
CA ASN A 257 -1.73 -13.03 -26.37
C ASN A 257 -2.74 -13.31 -27.48
N MET A 258 -3.48 -12.30 -27.94
CA MET A 258 -4.38 -12.44 -29.09
C MET A 258 -3.62 -12.42 -30.42
N MET A 259 -2.56 -11.62 -30.54
CA MET A 259 -1.72 -11.60 -31.74
C MET A 259 -0.87 -12.87 -31.87
N GLU A 260 -0.43 -13.44 -30.75
CA GLU A 260 0.39 -14.66 -30.72
C GLU A 260 -0.40 -15.93 -31.05
N ASN A 261 -1.72 -15.97 -30.74
CA ASN A 261 -2.61 -17.06 -31.12
C ASN A 261 -3.18 -16.93 -32.56
N MET A 262 -2.84 -15.85 -33.27
CA MET A 262 -3.23 -15.61 -34.67
C MET A 262 -2.07 -15.78 -35.66
N MET A 263 -0.85 -16.08 -35.18
CA MET A 263 0.29 -16.52 -35.99
C MET A 263 0.43 -18.04 -35.94
#